data_AF-A0A8J6XAL1-F1
#
_entry.id   AF-A0A8J6XAL1-F1
#
_cell.length_a   1.000
_cell.length_b   1.000
_cell.length_c   1.000
_cell.angle_alpha   90.00
_cell.angle_beta   90.00
_cell.angle_gamma   90.00
#
_symmetry.space_group_name_H-M   'P 1'
#
loop_
_entity.id
_entity.type
_entity.pdbx_description
1 polymer ?
#
loop_
_entity_poly.entity_id
_entity_poly.type
_entity_poly.pdbx_seq_one_letter_code
_entity_poly.pdbx_strand_id
1 'polypeptide(L)'
;MTEANNVLGGQLETCCTNPMTGYYRDGSCRTGGQDFGLHVVCAQVTAEFLEFTKSRGNDLSTPHPEYQFPGLKPGDRWCLCASRWKEALDAGVAPPVVLSATHPRALEVVSLDELKKHALTSS
;
A
#
# COMPACT_ATOMS: atom_id res chain seq x y z
N MET A 1 -4.11 5.92 22.50
CA MET A 1 -3.72 5.39 21.18
C MET A 1 -2.76 6.40 20.60
N THR A 2 -1.49 6.07 20.46
CA THR A 2 -0.56 6.95 19.73
C THR A 2 -0.94 6.87 18.26
N GLU A 3 -1.48 7.96 17.73
CA GLU A 3 -1.78 8.05 16.32
C GLU A 3 -0.46 8.06 15.54
N ALA A 4 -0.39 7.24 14.49
CA ALA A 4 0.79 7.16 13.65
C ALA A 4 0.88 8.40 12.77
N ASN A 5 2.10 8.80 12.40
CA ASN A 5 2.31 9.85 11.41
C ASN A 5 2.33 9.25 9.99
N ASN A 6 2.24 10.09 8.97
CA ASN A 6 2.47 9.77 7.56
C ASN A 6 3.88 10.21 7.11
N VAL A 7 4.29 9.82 5.90
CA VAL A 7 5.61 10.17 5.32
C VAL A 7 5.86 11.66 5.13
N LEU A 8 4.83 12.51 5.25
CA LEU A 8 4.92 13.97 5.21
C LEU A 8 5.03 14.60 6.61
N GLY A 9 4.98 13.80 7.67
CA GLY A 9 5.04 14.25 9.07
C GLY A 9 3.70 14.64 9.67
N GLY A 10 2.60 14.55 8.93
CA GLY A 10 1.24 14.76 9.44
C GLY A 10 0.65 13.48 10.06
N GLN A 11 -0.58 13.55 10.57
CA GLN A 11 -1.32 12.37 11.03
C GLN A 11 -1.55 11.36 9.89
N LEU A 12 -1.43 10.07 10.17
CA LEU A 12 -1.69 9.01 9.21
C LEU A 12 -3.19 8.92 8.89
N GLU A 13 -3.55 9.24 7.66
CA GLU A 13 -4.93 9.16 7.19
C GLU A 13 -5.34 7.70 6.93
N THR A 14 -6.67 7.50 6.85
CA THR A 14 -7.23 6.22 6.43
C THR A 14 -6.92 5.97 4.96
N CYS A 15 -6.40 4.78 4.63
CA CYS A 15 -6.12 4.39 3.26
C CYS A 15 -7.40 3.94 2.52
N CYS A 16 -8.14 2.99 3.09
CA CYS A 16 -9.40 2.48 2.53
C CYS A 16 -10.22 1.70 3.57
N THR A 17 -11.54 1.77 3.51
CA THR A 17 -12.43 0.94 4.35
C THR A 17 -13.33 -0.01 3.54
N ASN A 18 -13.33 0.14 2.21
CA ASN A 18 -14.05 -0.73 1.31
C ASN A 18 -13.31 -0.80 -0.05
N PRO A 19 -12.47 -1.83 -0.27
CA PRO A 19 -12.22 -2.96 0.62
C PRO A 19 -11.45 -2.59 1.90
N MET A 20 -11.72 -3.29 3.00
CA MET A 20 -11.03 -3.05 4.28
C MET A 20 -9.55 -3.45 4.18
N THR A 21 -8.65 -2.47 4.22
CA THR A 21 -7.20 -2.67 4.09
C THR A 21 -6.48 -2.63 5.44
N GLY A 22 -5.15 -2.66 5.39
CA GLY A 22 -4.25 -2.60 6.54
C GLY A 22 -3.94 -3.99 7.07
N TYR A 23 -2.74 -4.17 7.61
CA TYR A 23 -2.33 -5.42 8.26
C TYR A 23 -3.31 -5.81 9.37
N TYR A 24 -3.76 -4.83 10.16
CA TYR A 24 -4.73 -5.01 11.25
C TYR A 24 -6.20 -4.97 10.81
N ARG A 25 -6.49 -4.85 9.50
CA ARG A 25 -7.85 -4.74 8.94
C ARG A 25 -8.69 -3.62 9.56
N ASP A 26 -8.09 -2.45 9.75
CA ASP A 26 -8.72 -1.24 10.27
C ASP A 26 -8.70 -0.06 9.29
N GLY A 27 -8.27 -0.32 8.05
CA GLY A 27 -8.24 0.65 6.97
C GLY A 27 -7.03 1.58 6.97
N SER A 28 -6.12 1.45 7.93
CA SER A 28 -4.90 2.24 8.04
C SER A 28 -3.66 1.42 7.67
N CYS A 29 -2.67 2.05 7.01
CA CYS A 29 -1.37 1.43 6.75
C CYS A 29 -0.41 1.54 7.95
N ARG A 30 -0.96 1.53 9.16
CA ARG A 30 -0.15 1.44 10.38
C ARG A 30 0.44 0.04 10.51
N THR A 31 1.62 -0.02 11.12
CA THR A 31 2.39 -1.25 11.29
C THR A 31 2.83 -1.41 12.74
N GLY A 32 3.40 -2.57 13.08
CA GLY A 32 3.90 -2.91 14.42
C GLY A 32 4.81 -4.14 14.35
N GLY A 33 5.30 -4.61 15.51
CA GLY A 33 6.31 -5.69 15.55
C GLY A 33 5.88 -7.04 14.98
N GLN A 34 4.59 -7.24 14.70
CA GLN A 34 4.04 -8.46 14.10
C GLN A 34 3.95 -8.39 12.56
N ASP A 35 3.97 -7.19 11.99
CA ASP A 35 3.86 -6.98 10.55
C ASP A 35 5.24 -7.02 9.90
N PHE A 36 5.76 -8.23 9.73
CA PHE A 36 7.06 -8.46 9.07
C PHE A 36 7.06 -8.06 7.59
N GLY A 37 5.88 -8.00 6.95
CA GLY A 37 5.72 -7.59 5.56
C GLY A 37 5.83 -6.07 5.34
N LEU A 38 5.71 -5.28 6.42
CA LEU A 38 5.68 -3.82 6.37
C LEU A 38 4.63 -3.31 5.38
N HIS A 39 3.35 -3.54 5.70
CA HIS A 39 2.21 -3.08 4.90
C HIS A 39 1.95 -1.58 5.11
N VAL A 40 2.93 -0.75 4.71
CA VAL A 40 3.03 0.67 5.08
C VAL A 40 2.79 1.64 3.92
N VAL A 41 2.68 1.15 2.69
CA VAL A 41 2.45 1.99 1.50
C VAL A 41 1.00 1.95 1.08
N CYS A 42 0.26 3.05 1.24
CA CYS A 42 -1.10 3.15 0.70
C CYS A 42 -1.02 3.45 -0.80
N ALA A 43 -1.39 2.49 -1.63
CA ALA A 43 -1.37 2.64 -3.08
C ALA A 43 -2.75 2.41 -3.69
N GLN A 44 -3.07 3.15 -4.75
CA GLN A 44 -4.19 2.85 -5.63
C GLN A 44 -3.71 1.88 -6.71
N VAL A 45 -4.12 0.61 -6.60
CA VAL A 45 -3.59 -0.44 -7.48
C VAL A 45 -4.04 -0.24 -8.93
N THR A 46 -3.18 -0.61 -9.88
CA THR A 46 -3.47 -0.57 -11.32
C THR A 46 -3.49 -1.98 -11.90
N ALA A 47 -3.99 -2.13 -13.13
CA ALA A 47 -4.03 -3.44 -13.80
C ALA A 47 -2.61 -4.00 -14.00
N GLU A 48 -1.68 -3.16 -14.43
CA GLU A 48 -0.28 -3.51 -14.71
C GLU A 48 0.43 -3.94 -13.42
N PHE A 49 0.19 -3.23 -12.32
CA PHE A 49 0.73 -3.63 -11.01
C PHE A 49 0.16 -4.98 -10.55
N LEU A 50 -1.15 -5.20 -10.67
CA LEU A 50 -1.79 -6.45 -10.23
C LEU A 50 -1.29 -7.65 -11.04
N GLU A 51 -1.14 -7.51 -12.35
CA GLU A 51 -0.55 -8.55 -13.21
C GLU A 51 0.92 -8.81 -12.85
N PHE A 52 1.71 -7.74 -12.71
CA PHE A 52 3.12 -7.85 -12.33
C PHE A 52 3.29 -8.54 -10.98
N THR A 53 2.62 -8.07 -9.93
CA THR A 53 2.81 -8.58 -8.58
C THR A 53 2.33 -10.03 -8.44
N LYS A 54 1.27 -10.42 -9.18
CA LYS A 54 0.85 -11.82 -9.33
C LYS A 54 1.93 -12.68 -9.97
N SER A 55 2.59 -12.20 -11.03
CA SER A 55 3.72 -12.91 -11.67
C SER A 55 4.92 -13.10 -10.74
N ARG A 56 5.05 -12.26 -9.69
CA ARG A 56 6.07 -12.33 -8.62
C ARG A 56 5.61 -13.12 -7.39
N GLY A 57 4.52 -13.88 -7.51
CA GLY A 57 3.99 -14.75 -6.45
C GLY A 57 3.20 -14.01 -5.36
N ASN A 58 2.79 -12.76 -5.61
CA ASN A 58 1.92 -11.99 -4.73
C ASN A 58 0.58 -11.72 -5.42
N ASP A 59 -0.29 -12.72 -5.46
CA ASP A 59 -1.60 -12.57 -6.11
C ASP A 59 -2.56 -11.76 -5.22
N LEU A 60 -2.76 -10.50 -5.59
CA LEU A 60 -3.73 -9.62 -4.95
C LEU A 60 -5.06 -9.53 -5.72
N SER A 61 -5.22 -10.28 -6.80
CA SER A 61 -6.40 -10.22 -7.68
C SER A 61 -7.40 -11.34 -7.40
N THR A 62 -6.92 -12.52 -7.00
CA THR A 62 -7.78 -13.67 -6.68
C THR A 62 -8.45 -13.47 -5.30
N PRO A 63 -9.78 -13.56 -5.20
CA PRO A 63 -10.47 -13.51 -3.91
C PRO A 63 -10.10 -14.71 -3.02
N HIS A 64 -9.92 -14.45 -1.73
CA HIS A 64 -9.76 -15.46 -0.69
C HIS A 64 -10.77 -15.21 0.44
N PRO A 65 -12.02 -15.71 0.30
CA PRO A 65 -13.08 -15.52 1.29
C PRO A 65 -12.72 -16.00 2.70
N GLU A 66 -11.91 -17.06 2.80
CA GLU A 66 -11.38 -17.61 4.05
C GLU A 66 -10.53 -16.61 4.84
N TYR A 67 -9.92 -15.63 4.16
CA TYR A 67 -9.14 -14.54 4.76
C TYR A 67 -9.85 -13.19 4.69
N GLN A 68 -11.15 -13.19 4.37
CA GLN A 68 -11.95 -11.98 4.14
C GLN A 68 -11.28 -11.02 3.14
N PHE A 69 -10.60 -11.59 2.13
CA PHE A 69 -9.92 -10.83 1.10
C PHE A 69 -10.74 -10.90 -0.20
N PRO A 70 -11.31 -9.78 -0.68
CA PRO A 70 -12.23 -9.80 -1.81
C PRO A 70 -11.54 -9.95 -3.18
N GLY A 71 -10.20 -9.88 -3.23
CA GLY A 71 -9.46 -9.67 -4.47
C GLY A 71 -9.58 -8.20 -4.91
N LEU A 72 -8.45 -7.59 -5.26
CA LEU A 72 -8.37 -6.20 -5.64
C LEU A 72 -8.62 -6.00 -7.13
N LYS A 73 -9.16 -4.84 -7.46
CA LYS A 73 -9.37 -4.36 -8.83
C LYS A 73 -8.62 -3.05 -9.03
N PRO A 74 -8.28 -2.70 -10.29
CA PRO A 74 -7.72 -1.39 -10.59
C PRO A 74 -8.59 -0.26 -10.03
N GLY A 75 -7.97 0.66 -9.30
CA GLY A 75 -8.66 1.74 -8.59
C GLY A 75 -8.87 1.50 -7.09
N ASP A 76 -8.79 0.26 -6.62
CA ASP A 76 -8.84 -0.03 -5.18
C ASP A 76 -7.61 0.53 -4.47
N ARG A 77 -7.80 1.03 -3.25
CA ARG A 77 -6.69 1.44 -2.38
C ARG A 77 -6.33 0.31 -1.41
N TRP A 78 -5.05 0.01 -1.32
CA TRP A 78 -4.55 -1.05 -0.47
C TRP A 78 -3.21 -0.71 0.18
N CYS A 79 -2.98 -1.27 1.37
CA CYS A 79 -1.72 -1.14 2.10
C CYS A 79 -0.79 -2.24 1.63
N LEU A 80 0.16 -1.88 0.77
CA LEU A 80 1.14 -2.78 0.19
C LEU A 80 2.35 -2.92 1.11
N CYS A 81 2.97 -4.10 1.09
CA CYS A 81 4.33 -4.28 1.59
C CYS A 81 5.26 -3.29 0.89
N ALA A 82 6.08 -2.55 1.64
CA ALA A 82 7.01 -1.58 1.06
C ALA A 82 7.96 -2.21 0.03
N SER A 83 8.42 -3.43 0.30
CA SER A 83 9.27 -4.20 -0.63
C SER A 83 8.56 -4.56 -1.94
N ARG A 84 7.26 -4.90 -1.90
CA ARG A 84 6.48 -5.22 -3.10
C ARG A 84 6.19 -3.98 -3.95
N TRP A 85 5.96 -2.84 -3.30
CA TRP A 85 5.85 -1.58 -4.02
C TRP A 85 7.19 -1.18 -4.68
N LYS A 86 8.31 -1.35 -3.96
CA LYS A 86 9.66 -1.11 -4.52
C LYS A 86 9.99 -2.04 -5.69
N GLU A 87 9.66 -3.33 -5.58
CA GLU A 87 9.83 -4.28 -6.67
C GLU A 87 9.08 -3.84 -7.94
N ALA A 88 7.86 -3.33 -7.79
CA ALA A 88 7.08 -2.79 -8.91
C ALA A 88 7.66 -1.48 -9.46
N LEU A 89 8.21 -0.61 -8.59
CA LEU A 89 8.91 0.61 -9.00
C LEU A 89 10.11 0.29 -9.88
N ASP A 90 10.95 -0.65 -9.46
CA ASP A 90 12.15 -1.05 -10.19
C ASP A 90 11.81 -1.71 -11.54
N ALA A 91 10.62 -2.30 -11.65
CA ALA A 91 10.06 -2.83 -12.89
C ALA A 91 9.30 -1.80 -13.74
N GLY A 92 9.19 -0.55 -13.29
CA GLY A 92 8.51 0.54 -14.03
C GLY A 92 6.97 0.49 -14.00
N VAL A 93 6.39 -0.28 -13.07
CA VAL A 93 4.93 -0.50 -12.95
C VAL A 93 4.43 -0.22 -11.52
N ALA A 94 5.10 0.67 -10.79
CA ALA A 94 4.66 1.08 -9.46
C ALA A 94 3.28 1.75 -9.52
N PRO A 95 2.32 1.32 -8.69
CA PRO A 95 1.01 1.95 -8.61
C PRO A 95 1.11 3.31 -7.88
N PRO A 96 0.22 4.27 -8.21
CA PRO A 96 0.17 5.57 -7.53
C PRO A 96 -0.01 5.46 -6.01
N VAL A 97 0.60 6.37 -5.25
CA VAL A 97 0.67 6.36 -3.78
C VAL A 97 -0.14 7.49 -3.18
N VAL A 98 -0.90 7.21 -2.11
CA VAL A 98 -1.52 8.23 -1.26
C VAL A 98 -0.55 8.57 -0.13
N LEU A 99 0.17 9.68 -0.26
CA LEU A 99 1.24 10.06 0.68
C LEU A 99 0.72 10.30 2.11
N SER A 100 -0.44 10.93 2.26
CA SER A 100 -1.05 11.21 3.56
C SER A 100 -1.50 9.95 4.32
N ALA A 101 -1.69 8.83 3.61
CA ALA A 101 -2.06 7.52 4.16
C ALA A 101 -0.90 6.51 4.15
N THR A 102 0.32 6.94 3.84
CA THR A 102 1.54 6.10 3.80
C THR A 102 2.38 6.34 5.05
N HIS A 103 2.74 5.26 5.76
CA HIS A 103 3.42 5.33 7.06
C HIS A 103 4.93 5.61 6.90
N PRO A 104 5.59 6.39 7.79
CA PRO A 104 7.00 6.80 7.69
C PRO A 104 7.99 5.65 7.52
N ARG A 105 7.69 4.47 8.05
CA ARG A 105 8.51 3.27 7.89
C ARG A 105 8.63 2.80 6.44
N ALA A 106 7.78 3.27 5.52
CA ALA A 106 8.01 3.09 4.09
C ALA A 106 9.40 3.65 3.68
N LEU A 107 9.86 4.71 4.35
CA LEU A 107 11.16 5.35 4.12
C LEU A 107 12.36 4.49 4.51
N GLU A 108 12.16 3.38 5.21
CA GLU A 108 13.19 2.36 5.45
C GLU A 108 13.53 1.58 4.17
N VAL A 109 12.64 1.58 3.15
CA VAL A 109 12.76 0.77 1.93
C VAL A 109 12.76 1.63 0.66
N VAL A 110 12.00 2.73 0.63
CA VAL A 110 11.88 3.62 -0.54
C VAL A 110 12.08 5.07 -0.16
N SER A 111 12.62 5.89 -1.07
CA SER A 111 12.83 7.30 -0.79
C SER A 111 11.52 8.11 -0.86
N LEU A 112 11.48 9.23 -0.12
CA LEU A 112 10.34 10.15 -0.19
C LEU A 112 10.15 10.72 -1.60
N ASP A 113 11.23 10.94 -2.35
CA ASP A 113 11.16 11.45 -3.72
C ASP A 113 10.58 10.43 -4.70
N GLU A 114 10.91 9.14 -4.56
CA GLU A 114 10.27 8.07 -5.33
C GLU A 114 8.76 8.02 -5.06
N LEU A 115 8.36 8.11 -3.79
CA LEU A 115 6.95 8.16 -3.41
C LEU A 115 6.24 9.40 -3.98
N LYS A 116 6.86 10.58 -3.89
CA LYS A 116 6.31 11.85 -4.43
C LYS A 116 6.13 11.83 -5.94
N LYS A 117 7.06 11.23 -6.68
CA LYS A 117 6.95 11.08 -8.15
C LYS A 117 5.76 10.23 -8.57
N HIS A 118 5.32 9.33 -7.69
CA HIS A 118 4.17 8.46 -7.91
C HIS A 118 2.96 8.89 -7.07
N ALA A 119 2.95 10.10 -6.53
CA ALA A 119 1.83 10.56 -5.72
C ALA A 119 0.54 10.54 -6.55
N LEU A 120 -0.51 9.97 -5.99
CA LEU A 120 -1.84 10.01 -6.58
C LEU A 120 -2.30 11.47 -6.59
N THR A 121 -2.35 12.08 -7.77
CA THR A 121 -2.91 13.42 -7.96
C THR A 121 -4.42 13.31 -8.00
N SER A 122 -5.11 14.04 -7.13
CA SER A 122 -6.55 14.29 -7.29
C SER A 122 -6.75 14.99 -8.63
N SER A 123 -7.56 14.40 -9.52
CA SER A 123 -8.10 15.11 -10.68
C SER A 123 -9.18 16.10 -10.23
#